data_AF-A0AAW1FKI5-F1
#
_entry.id   AF-A0AAW1FKI5-F1
#
_cell.length_a   1.000
_cell.length_b   1.000
_cell.length_c   1.000
_cell.angle_alpha   90.00
_cell.angle_beta   90.00
_cell.angle_gamma   90.00
#
_symmetry.space_group_name_H-M   'P 1'
#
loop_
_entity.id
_entity.type
_entity.pdbx_description
1 polymer ?
#
loop_
_entity_poly.entity_id
_entity_poly.type
_entity_poly.pdbx_seq_one_letter_code
_entity_poly.pdbx_strand_id
1 'polypeptide(L)'
;MIIYHLGGGNITSILSKLTDQKDAVRLLETILSLYPSNPKIAKFGQRDIVNYIMVHLTLNCLSPQIQKVAPLKDLQALCHQFPTDKRKCFPSSLFLLTLLFWPEDHDTDDEKETKYEIVHSAVEHLEKGYWTKKKDIPQRKRRIYTHFFLGSGNGLDKFVHKRKFERVTKGFSVSEKRMKWFRGEAWKTPEIAAMLKCVSGWTEDGVVYLEGPRKKKFNIQPLHVPSVPHSNENITFYLGFTFRGPVACNIIVKQ
;
A
#
# COMPACT_ATOMS: atom_id res chain seq x y z
N MET A 1 23.57 11.64 11.78
CA MET A 1 22.29 12.14 12.34
C MET A 1 21.59 10.97 13.03
N ILE A 2 21.17 11.15 14.30
CA ILE A 2 20.69 10.08 15.20
C ILE A 2 19.60 9.20 14.57
N ILE A 3 18.70 9.80 13.79
CA ILE A 3 17.58 9.12 13.13
C ILE A 3 18.01 7.92 12.25
N TYR A 4 19.18 7.98 11.61
CA TYR A 4 19.69 6.88 10.78
C TYR A 4 20.14 5.69 11.62
N HIS A 5 20.74 5.93 12.78
CA HIS A 5 21.16 4.88 13.71
C HIS A 5 19.96 4.14 14.31
N LEU A 6 18.83 4.84 14.46
CA LEU A 6 17.57 4.23 14.91
C LEU A 6 16.82 3.47 13.80
N GLY A 7 17.31 3.52 12.55
CA GLY A 7 16.65 2.89 11.40
C GLY A 7 15.51 3.70 10.79
N GLY A 8 15.36 4.98 11.15
CA GLY A 8 14.36 5.90 10.57
C GLY A 8 14.77 6.50 9.22
N GLY A 9 15.95 6.14 8.69
CA GLY A 9 16.50 6.75 7.48
C GLY A 9 15.95 6.23 6.15
N ASN A 10 15.25 5.09 6.15
CA ASN A 10 14.63 4.52 4.94
C ASN A 10 13.47 3.58 5.27
N ILE A 11 12.59 3.40 4.29
CA ILE A 11 11.37 2.59 4.39
C ILE A 11 11.65 1.14 4.80
N THR A 12 12.69 0.51 4.22
CA THR A 12 13.00 -0.89 4.50
C THR A 12 13.37 -1.11 5.96
N SER A 13 14.16 -0.19 6.54
CA SER A 13 14.58 -0.23 7.94
C SER A 13 13.44 0.12 8.90
N ILE A 14 12.50 0.96 8.47
CA ILE A 14 11.27 1.25 9.23
C ILE A 14 10.35 0.03 9.24
N LEU A 15 10.07 -0.55 8.06
CA LEU A 15 9.19 -1.72 7.94
C LEU A 15 9.78 -2.98 8.58
N SER A 16 11.10 -3.11 8.70
CA SER A 16 11.71 -4.23 9.45
C SER A 16 11.39 -4.17 10.95
N LYS A 17 10.96 -3.03 11.49
CA LYS A 17 10.45 -2.95 12.88
C LYS A 17 9.11 -3.64 13.05
N LEU A 18 8.42 -3.94 11.96
CA LEU A 18 7.31 -4.87 12.03
C LEU A 18 7.81 -6.23 12.49
N THR A 19 8.97 -6.72 12.00
CA THR A 19 9.50 -8.05 12.32
C THR A 19 10.06 -8.20 13.73
N ASP A 20 10.80 -7.20 14.18
CA ASP A 20 11.44 -7.19 15.51
C ASP A 20 10.48 -6.57 16.53
N GLN A 21 9.74 -7.39 17.29
CA GLN A 21 8.69 -6.84 18.17
C GLN A 21 9.22 -6.24 19.48
N LYS A 22 10.42 -6.62 19.93
CA LYS A 22 10.97 -6.13 21.19
C LYS A 22 11.32 -4.64 21.03
N ASP A 23 10.65 -3.79 21.80
CA ASP A 23 10.83 -2.33 21.83
C ASP A 23 10.57 -1.55 20.53
N ALA A 24 10.05 -2.17 19.46
CA ALA A 24 9.80 -1.49 18.18
C ALA A 24 8.90 -0.26 18.30
N VAL A 25 7.85 -0.33 19.12
CA VAL A 25 6.96 0.81 19.37
C VAL A 25 7.74 1.98 19.97
N ARG A 26 8.50 1.75 21.04
CA ARG A 26 9.32 2.78 21.71
C ARG A 26 10.35 3.38 20.74
N LEU A 27 10.98 2.55 19.91
CA LEU A 27 11.95 3.00 18.91
C LEU A 27 11.30 3.91 17.86
N LEU A 28 10.14 3.51 17.33
CA LEU A 28 9.40 4.30 16.34
C LEU A 28 8.89 5.62 16.94
N GLU A 29 8.44 5.62 18.19
CA GLU A 29 8.11 6.86 18.93
C GLU A 29 9.33 7.76 19.10
N THR A 30 10.50 7.19 19.41
CA THR A 30 11.76 7.93 19.52
C THR A 30 12.12 8.54 18.16
N ILE A 31 11.97 7.80 17.07
CA ILE A 31 12.17 8.33 15.71
C ILE A 31 11.23 9.51 15.45
N LEU A 32 9.94 9.40 15.80
CA LEU A 32 8.98 10.51 15.64
C LEU A 32 9.37 11.74 16.45
N SER A 33 9.90 11.58 17.68
CA SER A 33 10.34 12.72 18.49
C SER A 33 11.53 13.51 17.91
N LEU A 34 12.23 12.95 16.91
CA LEU A 34 13.30 13.65 16.20
C LEU A 34 12.79 14.54 15.06
N TYR A 35 11.50 14.43 14.71
CA TYR A 35 10.86 15.33 13.75
C TYR A 35 10.33 16.59 14.45
N PRO A 36 10.27 17.73 13.73
CA PRO A 36 9.64 18.96 14.22
C PRO A 36 8.24 18.74 14.79
N SER A 37 7.93 19.41 15.91
CA SER A 37 6.62 19.31 16.59
C SER A 37 5.44 19.72 15.70
N ASN A 38 5.67 20.57 14.69
CA ASN A 38 4.68 20.88 13.66
C ASN A 38 5.20 20.50 12.26
N PRO A 39 4.99 19.23 11.84
CA PRO A 39 5.44 18.72 10.55
C PRO A 39 4.85 19.45 9.34
N LYS A 40 3.66 20.05 9.46
CA LYS A 40 2.98 20.70 8.34
C LYS A 40 3.62 22.03 7.95
N ILE A 41 4.16 22.75 8.94
CA ILE A 41 4.85 24.03 8.74
C ILE A 41 6.33 23.81 8.39
N ALA A 42 6.92 22.74 8.93
CA ALA A 42 8.29 22.37 8.61
C ALA A 42 8.45 22.07 7.11
N LYS A 43 9.51 22.61 6.50
CA LYS A 43 9.90 22.26 5.14
C LYS A 43 10.69 20.96 5.16
N PHE A 44 10.09 19.89 4.63
CA PHE A 44 10.77 18.60 4.51
C PHE A 44 11.17 18.29 3.07
N GLY A 45 12.27 17.57 2.93
CA GLY A 45 12.54 16.85 1.68
C GLY A 45 11.56 15.69 1.51
N GLN A 46 11.35 15.24 0.26
CA GLN A 46 10.48 14.10 -0.03
C GLN A 46 10.81 12.85 0.80
N ARG A 47 12.10 12.58 1.02
CA ARG A 47 12.58 11.43 1.81
C ARG A 47 12.12 11.52 3.26
N ASP A 48 12.17 12.70 3.87
CA ASP A 48 11.83 12.89 5.27
C ASP A 48 10.32 12.74 5.48
N ILE A 49 9.51 13.29 4.57
CA ILE A 49 8.04 13.09 4.54
C ILE A 49 7.72 11.60 4.41
N VAL A 50 8.36 10.91 3.46
CA VAL A 50 8.16 9.49 3.22
C VAL A 50 8.47 8.67 4.47
N ASN A 51 9.62 8.93 5.10
CA ASN A 51 10.04 8.21 6.30
C ASN A 51 9.11 8.52 7.48
N TYR A 52 8.71 9.78 7.66
CA TYR A 52 7.77 10.19 8.71
C TYR A 52 6.43 9.46 8.60
N ILE A 53 5.82 9.49 7.40
CA ILE A 53 4.56 8.81 7.13
C ILE A 53 4.70 7.29 7.33
N MET A 54 5.79 6.69 6.88
CA MET A 54 6.03 5.26 7.05
C MET A 54 6.19 4.85 8.51
N VAL A 55 6.79 5.69 9.36
CA VAL A 55 6.85 5.44 10.80
C VAL A 55 5.44 5.44 11.39
N HIS A 56 4.58 6.39 11.03
CA HIS A 56 3.16 6.40 11.45
C HIS A 56 2.38 5.17 11.00
N LEU A 57 2.51 4.78 9.72
CA LEU A 57 1.87 3.56 9.20
C LEU A 57 2.35 2.30 9.93
N THR A 58 3.65 2.25 10.23
CA THR A 58 4.28 1.12 10.94
C THR A 58 3.80 1.05 12.40
N LEU A 59 3.74 2.20 13.08
CA LEU A 59 3.17 2.31 14.42
C LEU A 59 1.71 1.88 14.45
N ASN A 60 0.89 2.34 13.51
CA ASN A 60 -0.53 1.95 13.40
C ASN A 60 -0.69 0.43 13.25
N CYS A 61 0.22 -0.22 12.49
CA CYS A 61 0.21 -1.68 12.33
C CYS A 61 0.58 -2.44 13.60
N LEU A 62 1.39 -1.86 14.49
CA LEU A 62 1.87 -2.51 15.73
C LEU A 62 0.95 -2.24 16.91
N SER A 63 0.48 -1.00 17.04
CA SER A 63 -0.34 -0.56 18.17
C SER A 63 -1.28 0.57 17.74
N PRO A 64 -2.43 0.23 17.11
CA PRO A 64 -3.40 1.22 16.65
C PRO A 64 -4.07 2.00 17.79
N GLN A 65 -3.93 1.54 19.03
CA GLN A 65 -4.56 2.13 20.22
C GLN A 65 -3.69 3.20 20.91
N ILE A 66 -2.43 3.40 20.48
CA ILE A 66 -1.53 4.39 21.07
C ILE A 66 -1.77 5.76 20.41
N GLN A 67 -2.13 6.76 21.24
CA GLN A 67 -2.51 8.14 20.89
C GLN A 67 -1.48 8.97 20.09
N LYS A 68 -0.32 8.42 19.68
CA LYS A 68 0.74 9.17 18.97
C LYS A 68 0.71 9.03 17.45
N VAL A 69 -0.22 8.26 16.88
CA VAL A 69 -0.35 8.13 15.42
C VAL A 69 -1.13 9.32 14.86
N ALA A 70 -0.54 10.01 13.88
CA ALA A 70 -1.20 11.15 13.25
C ALA A 70 -2.40 10.68 12.40
N PRO A 71 -3.52 11.44 12.37
CA PRO A 71 -4.67 11.15 11.52
C PRO A 71 -4.30 11.05 10.04
N LEU A 72 -5.04 10.24 9.27
CA LEU A 72 -4.81 10.10 7.82
C LEU A 72 -4.81 11.46 7.10
N LYS A 73 -5.73 12.35 7.44
CA LYS A 73 -5.83 13.71 6.85
C LYS A 73 -4.55 14.53 7.07
N ASP A 74 -3.88 14.35 8.20
CA ASP A 74 -2.64 15.05 8.51
C ASP A 74 -1.47 14.51 7.69
N LEU A 75 -1.42 13.18 7.49
CA LEU A 75 -0.42 12.55 6.63
C LEU A 75 -0.65 12.88 5.15
N GLN A 76 -1.91 12.95 4.70
CA GLN A 76 -2.28 13.44 3.37
C GLN A 76 -1.89 14.91 3.20
N ALA A 77 -2.06 15.74 4.21
CA ALA A 77 -1.65 17.15 4.18
C ALA A 77 -0.15 17.29 3.88
N LEU A 78 0.70 16.45 4.47
CA LEU A 78 2.15 16.44 4.21
C LEU A 78 2.50 16.10 2.76
N CYS A 79 1.70 15.25 2.10
CA CYS A 79 1.91 14.90 0.70
C CYS A 79 1.77 16.09 -0.26
N HIS A 80 1.13 17.21 0.15
CA HIS A 80 1.08 18.45 -0.65
C HIS A 80 2.44 19.13 -0.78
N GLN A 81 3.41 18.81 0.09
CA GLN A 81 4.79 19.27 -0.05
C GLN A 81 5.58 18.49 -1.12
N PHE A 82 5.03 17.38 -1.65
CA PHE A 82 5.66 16.70 -2.79
C PHE A 82 5.57 17.57 -4.05
N PRO A 83 6.51 17.40 -5.00
CA PRO A 83 6.44 18.11 -6.27
C PRO A 83 5.09 17.92 -6.98
N THR A 84 4.53 19.01 -7.50
CA THR A 84 3.34 18.98 -8.36
C THR A 84 3.61 18.15 -9.62
N ASP A 85 4.79 18.34 -10.22
CA ASP A 85 5.28 17.50 -11.32
C ASP A 85 5.70 16.12 -10.79
N LYS A 86 4.84 15.12 -11.01
CA LYS A 86 5.03 13.74 -10.55
C LYS A 86 6.30 13.08 -11.12
N ARG A 87 6.88 13.59 -12.21
CA ARG A 87 8.17 13.13 -12.73
C ARG A 87 9.33 13.43 -11.77
N LYS A 88 9.19 14.45 -10.92
CA LYS A 88 10.17 14.83 -9.90
C LYS A 88 9.96 14.09 -8.57
N CYS A 89 8.89 13.30 -8.44
CA CYS A 89 8.61 12.54 -7.24
C CYS A 89 9.48 11.27 -7.16
N PHE A 90 9.93 10.93 -5.96
CA PHE A 90 10.52 9.61 -5.72
C PHE A 90 9.45 8.51 -5.83
N PRO A 91 9.82 7.28 -6.25
CA PRO A 91 8.88 6.16 -6.29
C PRO A 91 8.18 5.91 -4.94
N SER A 92 8.86 6.17 -3.83
CA SER A 92 8.27 6.09 -2.51
C SER A 92 7.22 7.15 -2.22
N SER A 93 7.42 8.38 -2.72
CA SER A 93 6.44 9.46 -2.60
C SER A 93 5.19 9.12 -3.42
N LEU A 94 5.38 8.62 -4.65
CA LEU A 94 4.28 8.17 -5.50
C LEU A 94 3.54 6.98 -4.88
N PHE A 95 4.26 6.02 -4.29
CA PHE A 95 3.66 4.91 -3.54
C PHE A 95 2.77 5.40 -2.40
N LEU A 96 3.22 6.40 -1.62
CA LEU A 96 2.41 6.98 -0.56
C LEU A 96 1.18 7.74 -1.10
N LEU A 97 1.30 8.42 -2.25
CA LEU A 97 0.13 9.01 -2.91
C LEU A 97 -0.90 7.92 -3.29
N THR A 98 -0.45 6.81 -3.88
CA THR A 98 -1.32 5.67 -4.20
C THR A 98 -2.00 5.09 -2.96
N LEU A 99 -1.26 4.93 -1.86
CA LEU A 99 -1.76 4.33 -0.63
C LEU A 99 -2.72 5.27 0.11
N LEU A 100 -2.24 6.45 0.52
CA LEU A 100 -2.97 7.36 1.41
C LEU A 100 -4.20 7.99 0.77
N PHE A 101 -4.19 8.19 -0.54
CA PHE A 101 -5.33 8.74 -1.28
C PHE A 101 -6.23 7.65 -1.86
N TRP A 102 -6.09 6.38 -1.45
CA TRP A 102 -7.09 5.38 -1.80
C TRP A 102 -8.46 5.77 -1.20
N PRO A 103 -9.54 5.86 -2.01
CA PRO A 103 -10.84 6.32 -1.52
C PRO A 103 -11.45 5.43 -0.44
N GLU A 104 -12.29 6.03 0.40
CA GLU A 104 -13.05 5.39 1.47
C GLU A 104 -14.53 5.35 1.11
N ASP A 105 -15.28 4.43 1.72
CA ASP A 105 -16.70 4.25 1.37
C ASP A 105 -17.54 5.49 1.70
N HIS A 106 -17.17 6.19 2.77
CA HIS A 106 -17.83 7.39 3.26
C HIS A 106 -17.39 8.68 2.54
N ASP A 107 -16.43 8.61 1.61
CA ASP A 107 -16.12 9.76 0.76
C ASP A 107 -17.32 10.06 -0.16
N THR A 108 -17.60 11.34 -0.34
CA THR A 108 -18.51 11.83 -1.39
C THR A 108 -18.00 11.43 -2.78
N ASP A 109 -18.88 11.45 -3.77
CA ASP A 109 -18.50 11.10 -5.14
C ASP A 109 -17.38 11.99 -5.70
N ASP A 110 -17.43 13.29 -5.39
CA ASP A 110 -16.41 14.26 -5.82
C ASP A 110 -15.06 14.04 -5.12
N GLU A 111 -15.08 13.68 -3.83
CA GLU A 111 -13.88 13.30 -3.09
C GLU A 111 -13.27 12.01 -3.63
N LYS A 112 -14.09 11.00 -3.94
CA LYS A 112 -13.64 9.75 -4.55
C LYS A 112 -12.98 10.01 -5.89
N GLU A 113 -13.59 10.82 -6.74
CA GLU A 113 -13.05 11.13 -8.06
C GLU A 113 -11.73 11.90 -7.96
N THR A 114 -11.65 12.92 -7.09
CA THR A 114 -10.41 13.67 -6.83
C THR A 114 -9.29 12.76 -6.35
N LYS A 115 -9.61 11.84 -5.43
CA LYS A 115 -8.67 10.84 -4.92
C LYS A 115 -8.24 9.87 -6.03
N TYR A 116 -9.15 9.39 -6.87
CA TYR A 116 -8.82 8.54 -8.02
C TYR A 116 -7.89 9.25 -9.01
N GLU A 117 -8.07 10.54 -9.29
CA GLU A 117 -7.15 11.31 -10.16
C GLU A 117 -5.73 11.35 -9.60
N ILE A 118 -5.59 11.59 -8.28
CA ILE A 118 -4.29 11.60 -7.59
C ILE A 118 -3.63 10.21 -7.69
N VAL A 119 -4.39 9.16 -7.37
CA VAL A 119 -3.90 7.78 -7.39
C VAL A 119 -3.52 7.37 -8.81
N HIS A 120 -4.36 7.67 -9.80
CA HIS A 120 -4.12 7.36 -11.21
C HIS A 120 -2.85 8.05 -11.72
N SER A 121 -2.68 9.33 -11.43
CA SER A 121 -1.47 10.09 -11.80
C SER A 121 -0.21 9.49 -11.16
N ALA A 122 -0.29 9.08 -9.90
CA ALA A 122 0.83 8.45 -9.21
C ALA A 122 1.18 7.08 -9.82
N VAL A 123 0.18 6.25 -10.12
CA VAL A 123 0.37 4.91 -10.71
C VAL A 123 0.99 5.00 -12.10
N GLU A 124 0.52 5.89 -12.97
CA GLU A 124 1.14 6.07 -14.30
C GLU A 124 2.65 6.36 -14.22
N HIS A 125 3.06 7.19 -13.25
CA HIS A 125 4.47 7.54 -13.06
C HIS A 125 5.27 6.40 -12.40
N LEU A 126 4.66 5.64 -11.48
CA LEU A 126 5.27 4.42 -10.93
C LEU A 126 5.52 3.39 -12.01
N GLU A 127 4.54 3.15 -12.90
CA GLU A 127 4.68 2.20 -13.99
C GLU A 127 5.77 2.61 -14.98
N LYS A 128 5.75 3.87 -15.44
CA LYS A 128 6.80 4.41 -16.32
C LYS A 128 8.18 4.27 -15.68
N GLY A 129 8.32 4.67 -14.41
CA GLY A 129 9.57 4.57 -13.67
C GLY A 129 10.05 3.12 -13.50
N TYR A 130 9.13 2.18 -13.24
CA TYR A 130 9.43 0.76 -13.15
C TYR A 130 9.97 0.23 -14.48
N TRP A 131 9.28 0.49 -15.60
CA TRP A 131 9.71 -0.01 -16.91
C TRP A 131 11.06 0.55 -17.37
N THR A 132 11.34 1.82 -17.06
CA THR A 132 12.66 2.43 -17.31
C THR A 132 13.76 1.69 -16.54
N LYS A 133 13.59 1.51 -15.21
CA LYS A 133 14.60 0.86 -14.36
C LYS A 133 14.68 -0.66 -14.54
N LYS A 134 13.59 -1.31 -14.96
CA LYS A 134 13.52 -2.77 -15.11
C LYS A 134 14.59 -3.31 -16.06
N LYS A 135 14.97 -2.53 -17.08
CA LYS A 135 16.03 -2.86 -18.04
C LYS A 135 17.36 -3.12 -17.33
N ASP A 136 17.65 -2.34 -16.29
CA ASP A 136 18.91 -2.40 -15.53
C ASP A 136 18.86 -3.40 -14.36
N ILE A 137 17.68 -3.92 -14.02
CA ILE A 137 17.49 -4.83 -12.89
C ILE A 137 17.57 -6.28 -13.37
N PRO A 138 18.48 -7.12 -12.82
CA PRO A 138 18.52 -8.56 -13.12
C PRO A 138 17.19 -9.24 -12.83
N GLN A 139 16.76 -10.19 -13.66
CA GLN A 139 15.44 -10.85 -13.54
C GLN A 139 15.15 -11.35 -12.11
N ARG A 140 16.12 -12.00 -11.46
CA ARG A 140 16.01 -12.51 -10.07
C ARG A 140 15.71 -11.43 -9.01
N LYS A 141 16.00 -10.16 -9.29
CA LYS A 141 15.79 -9.00 -8.40
C LYS A 141 14.54 -8.18 -8.75
N ARG A 142 13.80 -8.53 -9.81
CA ARG A 142 12.61 -7.77 -10.26
C ARG A 142 11.36 -8.00 -9.40
N ARG A 143 11.47 -8.74 -8.30
CA ARG A 143 10.32 -9.08 -7.47
C ARG A 143 9.80 -7.83 -6.75
N ILE A 144 8.55 -7.50 -7.02
CA ILE A 144 7.83 -6.43 -6.31
C ILE A 144 6.99 -7.10 -5.22
N TYR A 145 7.14 -6.61 -4.00
CA TYR A 145 6.40 -7.13 -2.85
C TYR A 145 5.15 -6.29 -2.60
N THR A 146 4.04 -6.97 -2.36
CA THR A 146 2.84 -6.37 -1.79
C THR A 146 3.03 -6.24 -0.28
N HIS A 147 3.19 -5.00 0.17
CA HIS A 147 3.43 -4.71 1.58
C HIS A 147 2.13 -4.51 2.35
N PHE A 148 1.19 -3.78 1.75
CA PHE A 148 -0.10 -3.44 2.33
C PHE A 148 -1.24 -3.96 1.46
N PHE A 149 -2.36 -4.23 2.09
CA PHE A 149 -3.62 -4.63 1.47
C PHE A 149 -4.73 -3.73 1.96
N LEU A 150 -5.79 -3.60 1.16
CA LEU A 150 -7.00 -2.89 1.56
C LEU A 150 -7.82 -3.75 2.52
N GLY A 151 -8.07 -3.22 3.71
CA GLY A 151 -8.96 -3.77 4.73
C GLY A 151 -10.27 -2.99 4.81
N SER A 152 -11.17 -3.48 5.67
CA SER A 152 -12.51 -2.90 5.90
C SER A 152 -12.54 -1.76 6.91
N GLY A 153 -11.40 -1.42 7.52
CA GLY A 153 -11.28 -0.29 8.45
C GLY A 153 -11.37 1.07 7.76
N ASN A 154 -11.32 2.14 8.55
CA ASN A 154 -11.29 3.53 8.10
C ASN A 154 -9.94 4.18 8.42
N GLY A 155 -9.63 5.32 7.79
CA GLY A 155 -8.40 6.06 8.05
C GLY A 155 -7.14 5.23 7.78
N LEU A 156 -6.27 5.08 8.77
CA LEU A 156 -5.07 4.24 8.65
C LEU A 156 -5.34 2.74 8.87
N ASP A 157 -6.45 2.40 9.53
CA ASP A 157 -6.82 1.01 9.81
C ASP A 157 -7.31 0.25 8.57
N LYS A 158 -7.63 0.99 7.50
CA LYS A 158 -7.90 0.40 6.17
C LYS A 158 -6.67 -0.22 5.53
N PHE A 159 -5.45 0.02 6.05
CA PHE A 159 -4.23 -0.58 5.50
C PHE A 159 -3.78 -1.76 6.35
N VAL A 160 -3.90 -2.96 5.78
CA VAL A 160 -3.48 -4.21 6.40
C VAL A 160 -2.10 -4.59 5.90
N HIS A 161 -1.07 -4.48 6.73
CA HIS A 161 0.26 -4.95 6.36
C HIS A 161 0.29 -6.49 6.27
N LYS A 162 1.00 -7.03 5.27
CA LYS A 162 1.13 -8.47 4.99
C LYS A 162 1.48 -9.32 6.22
N ARG A 163 2.24 -8.77 7.16
CA ARG A 163 2.61 -9.42 8.42
C ARG A 163 1.41 -9.83 9.27
N LYS A 164 0.27 -9.13 9.22
CA LYS A 164 -0.95 -9.56 9.92
C LYS A 164 -1.35 -10.98 9.51
N PHE A 165 -1.13 -11.37 8.24
CA PHE A 165 -1.38 -12.72 7.74
C PHE A 165 -0.35 -13.76 8.22
N GLU A 166 0.86 -13.33 8.60
CA GLU A 166 1.87 -14.25 9.14
C GLU A 166 1.47 -14.83 10.50
N ARG A 167 0.63 -14.12 11.26
CA ARG A 167 0.06 -14.61 12.52
C ARG A 167 -0.92 -15.76 12.29
N VAL A 168 -1.75 -15.65 11.26
CA VAL A 168 -2.71 -16.70 10.86
C VAL A 168 -1.98 -17.91 10.29
N THR A 169 -0.93 -17.69 9.52
CA THR A 169 -0.12 -18.75 8.92
C THR A 169 1.04 -19.21 9.82
N LYS A 170 0.96 -18.96 11.13
CA LYS A 170 2.00 -19.37 12.08
C LYS A 170 2.08 -20.90 12.11
N GLY A 171 3.29 -21.44 12.03
CA GLY A 171 3.53 -22.89 11.96
C GLY A 171 3.74 -23.43 10.55
N PHE A 172 3.26 -22.75 9.50
CA PHE A 172 3.58 -23.16 8.12
C PHE A 172 5.05 -22.86 7.78
N SER A 173 5.67 -23.81 7.09
CA SER A 173 7.01 -23.61 6.53
C SER A 173 7.01 -22.49 5.47
N VAL A 174 8.18 -21.94 5.16
CA VAL A 174 8.30 -20.88 4.13
C VAL A 174 7.80 -21.37 2.76
N SER A 175 8.06 -22.63 2.41
CA SER A 175 7.61 -23.25 1.16
C SER A 175 6.10 -23.44 1.15
N GLU A 176 5.51 -23.93 2.24
CA GLU A 176 4.07 -24.13 2.38
C GLU A 176 3.32 -22.79 2.28
N LYS A 177 3.76 -21.76 3.00
CA LYS A 177 3.20 -20.41 2.88
C LYS A 177 3.20 -19.96 1.43
N ARG A 178 4.36 -20.06 0.76
CA ARG A 178 4.51 -19.64 -0.63
C ARG A 178 3.53 -20.37 -1.55
N MET A 179 3.37 -21.68 -1.37
CA MET A 179 2.45 -22.49 -2.16
C MET A 179 0.99 -22.07 -1.94
N LYS A 180 0.56 -21.89 -0.68
CA LYS A 180 -0.80 -21.46 -0.34
C LYS A 180 -1.13 -20.06 -0.89
N TRP A 181 -0.18 -19.12 -0.85
CA TRP A 181 -0.36 -17.81 -1.48
C TRP A 181 -0.44 -17.90 -3.00
N PHE A 182 0.39 -18.74 -3.62
CA PHE A 182 0.42 -18.91 -5.07
C PHE A 182 -0.86 -19.56 -5.61
N ARG A 183 -1.36 -20.60 -4.94
CA ARG A 183 -2.61 -21.29 -5.28
C ARG A 183 -3.88 -20.53 -4.89
N GLY A 184 -3.73 -19.40 -4.21
CA GLY A 184 -4.84 -18.61 -3.69
C GLY A 184 -5.57 -19.22 -2.49
N GLU A 185 -5.09 -20.35 -1.95
CA GLU A 185 -5.65 -21.00 -0.75
C GLU A 185 -5.56 -20.09 0.48
N ALA A 186 -4.53 -19.25 0.57
CA ALA A 186 -4.39 -18.28 1.65
C ALA A 186 -5.60 -17.32 1.72
N TRP A 187 -6.21 -16.97 0.58
CA TRP A 187 -7.37 -16.08 0.52
C TRP A 187 -8.66 -16.76 0.98
N LYS A 188 -8.71 -18.10 0.97
CA LYS A 188 -9.85 -18.88 1.46
C LYS A 188 -9.89 -18.99 2.99
N THR A 189 -8.82 -18.57 3.67
CA THR A 189 -8.72 -18.62 5.13
C THR A 189 -9.62 -17.53 5.73
N PRO A 190 -10.65 -17.87 6.53
CA PRO A 190 -11.62 -16.90 7.02
C PRO A 190 -11.00 -15.75 7.82
N GLU A 191 -9.95 -15.99 8.62
CA GLU A 191 -9.31 -14.91 9.36
C GLU A 191 -8.59 -13.92 8.43
N ILE A 192 -8.03 -14.39 7.31
CA ILE A 192 -7.41 -13.52 6.30
C ILE A 192 -8.48 -12.74 5.54
N ALA A 193 -9.54 -13.42 5.10
CA ALA A 193 -10.65 -12.78 4.39
C ALA A 193 -11.33 -11.71 5.24
N ALA A 194 -11.54 -11.95 6.55
CA ALA A 194 -12.16 -11.00 7.47
C ALA A 194 -11.33 -9.71 7.69
N MET A 195 -10.01 -9.76 7.48
CA MET A 195 -9.16 -8.57 7.55
C MET A 195 -9.21 -7.72 6.27
N LEU A 196 -9.64 -8.29 5.15
CA LEU A 196 -9.55 -7.70 3.84
C LEU A 196 -10.89 -7.13 3.38
N LYS A 197 -10.82 -6.03 2.63
CA LYS A 197 -11.98 -5.50 1.94
C LYS A 197 -12.02 -6.03 0.52
N CYS A 198 -13.13 -6.67 0.19
CA CYS A 198 -13.45 -7.07 -1.16
C CYS A 198 -13.85 -5.84 -1.98
N VAL A 199 -13.32 -5.72 -3.19
CA VAL A 199 -13.71 -4.69 -4.15
C VAL A 199 -14.26 -5.32 -5.41
N SER A 200 -15.10 -4.56 -6.10
CA SER A 200 -15.72 -4.97 -7.36
C SER A 200 -15.01 -4.37 -8.55
N GLY A 201 -15.16 -5.04 -9.69
CA GLY A 201 -14.66 -4.59 -10.97
C GLY A 201 -15.20 -5.47 -12.09
N TRP A 202 -14.63 -5.30 -13.27
CA TRP A 202 -14.94 -6.15 -14.42
C TRP A 202 -13.67 -6.49 -15.19
N THR A 203 -13.73 -7.56 -15.98
CA THR A 203 -12.75 -7.84 -17.01
C THR A 203 -13.23 -7.36 -18.36
N GLU A 204 -12.30 -6.87 -19.17
CA GLU A 204 -12.53 -6.50 -20.56
C GLU A 204 -11.23 -6.80 -21.32
N ASP A 205 -11.29 -7.73 -22.28
CA ASP A 205 -10.14 -8.20 -23.07
C ASP A 205 -8.93 -8.66 -22.23
N GLY A 206 -9.19 -9.39 -21.14
CA GLY A 206 -8.14 -9.87 -20.23
C GLY A 206 -7.49 -8.77 -19.36
N VAL A 207 -8.06 -7.57 -19.35
CA VAL A 207 -7.67 -6.46 -18.47
C VAL A 207 -8.67 -6.34 -17.33
N VAL A 208 -8.17 -6.12 -16.11
CA VAL A 208 -9.00 -5.92 -14.92
C VAL A 208 -9.21 -4.43 -14.69
N TYR A 209 -10.47 -4.02 -14.56
CA TYR A 209 -10.86 -2.66 -14.27
C TYR A 209 -11.56 -2.56 -12.90
N LEU A 210 -11.27 -1.50 -12.17
CA LEU A 210 -11.91 -1.19 -10.89
C LEU A 210 -13.27 -0.53 -11.11
N GLU A 211 -14.28 -0.95 -10.35
CA GLU A 211 -15.55 -0.24 -10.24
C GLU A 211 -15.42 0.97 -9.31
N GLY A 212 -15.93 2.14 -9.73
CA GLY A 212 -15.95 3.35 -8.92
C GLY A 212 -15.49 4.63 -9.66
N PRO A 213 -14.29 4.65 -10.28
CA PRO A 213 -13.81 5.81 -11.03
C PRO A 213 -14.76 6.16 -12.18
N ARG A 214 -15.18 7.43 -12.29
CA ARG A 214 -16.18 7.86 -13.28
C ARG A 214 -15.58 8.50 -14.51
N LYS A 215 -14.50 9.29 -14.37
CA LYS A 215 -13.91 10.01 -15.51
C LYS A 215 -13.00 9.14 -16.37
N LYS A 216 -12.29 8.19 -15.75
CA LYS A 216 -11.30 7.33 -16.43
C LYS A 216 -11.32 5.92 -15.86
N LYS A 217 -11.47 4.92 -16.74
CA LYS A 217 -11.34 3.50 -16.38
C LYS A 217 -9.98 3.27 -15.70
N PHE A 218 -9.99 2.67 -14.51
CA PHE A 218 -8.77 2.40 -13.75
C PHE A 218 -8.38 0.92 -13.89
N ASN A 219 -7.35 0.65 -14.69
CA ASN A 219 -6.74 -0.67 -14.82
C ASN A 219 -5.98 -1.07 -13.54
N ILE A 220 -6.30 -2.22 -12.98
CA ILE A 220 -5.61 -2.82 -11.84
C ILE A 220 -4.82 -4.04 -12.32
N GLN A 221 -3.50 -4.03 -12.12
CA GLN A 221 -2.65 -5.13 -12.56
C GLN A 221 -2.96 -6.41 -11.77
N PRO A 222 -3.26 -7.55 -12.42
CA PRO A 222 -3.46 -8.79 -11.70
C PRO A 222 -2.15 -9.28 -11.08
N LEU A 223 -2.19 -9.69 -9.81
CA LEU A 223 -1.04 -10.31 -9.16
C LEU A 223 -0.70 -11.67 -9.80
N HIS A 224 -1.72 -12.38 -10.28
CA HIS A 224 -1.61 -13.64 -10.98
C HIS A 224 -2.38 -13.56 -12.30
N VAL A 225 -1.66 -13.29 -13.41
CA VAL A 225 -2.26 -13.11 -14.75
C VAL A 225 -3.15 -14.30 -15.17
N PRO A 226 -2.77 -15.58 -14.94
CA PRO A 226 -3.62 -16.70 -15.34
C PRO A 226 -4.97 -16.81 -14.59
N SER A 227 -5.21 -16.05 -13.51
CA SER A 227 -6.51 -16.02 -12.84
C SER A 227 -7.48 -14.99 -13.43
N VAL A 228 -7.10 -14.26 -14.48
CA VAL A 228 -7.97 -13.27 -15.11
C VAL A 228 -8.87 -13.97 -16.15
N PRO A 229 -10.20 -13.85 -16.05
CA PRO A 229 -11.11 -14.29 -17.10
C PRO A 229 -10.77 -13.64 -18.45
N HIS A 230 -10.84 -14.42 -19.53
CA HIS A 230 -10.67 -13.90 -20.88
C HIS A 230 -11.95 -13.26 -21.42
N SER A 231 -13.11 -13.63 -20.87
CA SER A 231 -14.42 -13.05 -21.16
C SER A 231 -14.65 -11.76 -20.37
N ASN A 232 -15.70 -11.03 -20.77
CA ASN A 232 -16.16 -9.84 -20.06
C ASN A 232 -17.01 -10.28 -18.87
N GLU A 233 -16.38 -10.35 -17.69
CA GLU A 233 -17.01 -10.85 -16.48
C GLU A 233 -17.05 -9.76 -15.42
N ASN A 234 -18.14 -9.72 -14.65
CA ASN A 234 -18.13 -8.98 -13.40
C ASN A 234 -17.32 -9.78 -12.38
N ILE A 235 -16.37 -9.13 -11.71
CA ILE A 235 -15.44 -9.79 -10.80
C ILE A 235 -15.41 -9.11 -9.44
N THR A 236 -14.89 -9.85 -8.47
CA THR A 236 -14.46 -9.36 -7.17
C THR A 236 -13.02 -9.75 -6.92
N PHE A 237 -12.32 -8.93 -6.16
CA PHE A 237 -10.92 -9.18 -5.81
C PHE A 237 -10.53 -8.41 -4.55
N TYR A 238 -9.36 -8.75 -3.99
CA TYR A 238 -8.70 -7.98 -2.95
C TYR A 238 -7.63 -7.06 -3.55
N LEU A 239 -7.47 -5.87 -2.99
CA LEU A 239 -6.44 -4.93 -3.41
C LEU A 239 -5.18 -5.07 -2.57
N GLY A 240 -4.06 -5.25 -3.26
CA GLY A 240 -2.72 -5.12 -2.71
C GLY A 240 -2.03 -3.84 -3.20
N PHE A 241 -1.18 -3.24 -2.38
CA PHE A 241 -0.39 -2.07 -2.75
C PHE A 241 1.10 -2.43 -2.89
N THR A 242 1.65 -2.10 -4.05
CA THR A 242 3.05 -2.36 -4.40
C THR A 242 3.75 -1.09 -4.86
N PHE A 243 5.08 -1.10 -4.93
CA PHE A 243 5.86 0.00 -5.53
C PHE A 243 5.70 0.13 -7.06
N ARG A 244 4.77 -0.61 -7.68
CA ARG A 244 4.33 -0.41 -9.07
C ARG A 244 2.88 0.10 -9.16
N GLY A 245 2.17 0.19 -8.03
CA GLY A 245 0.75 0.54 -7.98
C GLY A 245 -0.10 -0.56 -7.34
N PRO A 246 -1.43 -0.38 -7.35
CA PRO A 246 -2.36 -1.37 -6.83
C PRO A 246 -2.37 -2.63 -7.70
N VAL A 247 -2.59 -3.78 -7.06
CA VAL A 247 -2.69 -5.08 -7.73
C VAL A 247 -3.94 -5.84 -7.28
N ALA A 248 -4.57 -6.54 -8.22
CA ALA A 248 -5.72 -7.37 -7.96
C ALA A 248 -5.27 -8.76 -7.49
N CYS A 249 -5.73 -9.17 -6.32
CA CYS A 249 -5.43 -10.45 -5.70
C CYS A 249 -6.72 -11.26 -5.59
N ASN A 250 -6.64 -12.58 -5.80
CA ASN A 250 -7.79 -13.48 -5.66
C ASN A 250 -9.01 -13.04 -6.50
N ILE A 251 -8.82 -12.95 -7.81
CA ILE A 251 -9.90 -12.56 -8.74
C ILE A 251 -10.92 -13.70 -8.82
N ILE A 252 -12.18 -13.38 -8.56
CA ILE A 252 -13.31 -14.32 -8.57
C ILE A 252 -14.44 -13.69 -9.40
N VAL A 253 -15.04 -14.47 -10.31
CA VAL A 253 -16.23 -14.07 -11.09
C VAL A 253 -17.45 -13.99 -10.16
N LYS A 254 -18.21 -12.90 -10.25
CA LYS A 254 -19.50 -12.77 -9.55
C LYS A 254 -20.48 -13.75 -10.20
N GLN A 255 -21.04 -14.65 -9.39
CA GLN A 255 -22.16 -15.51 -9.80
C GLN A 255 -23.45 -14.70 -9.84
#